data_AF-A0A518H7A1-F1
#
_entry.id   AF-A0A518H7A1-F1
#
_cell.length_a   1.000
_cell.length_b   1.000
_cell.length_c   1.000
_cell.angle_alpha   90.00
_cell.angle_beta   90.00
_cell.angle_gamma   90.00
#
_symmetry.space_group_name_H-M   'P 1'
#
loop_
_entity.id
_entity.type
_entity.pdbx_description
1 polymer ?
#
loop_
_entity_poly.entity_id
_entity_poly.type
_entity_poly.pdbx_seq_one_letter_code
_entity_poly.pdbx_strand_id
1 'polypeptide(L)'
;MISTKKLTDVQLWQRNLASLIRSGLFTRAGLGESNGLRTIVGVYGDGSTSAPLAKYADARRAEDALELVQRLVEAGQSAEVN
;
A
#
# COMPACT_ATOMS: atom_id res chain seq x y z
N MET A 1 20.76 -20.77 9.00
CA MET A 1 19.68 -20.83 8.00
C MET A 1 18.82 -19.58 8.14
N ILE A 2 18.85 -18.67 7.17
CA ILE A 2 17.95 -17.51 7.16
C ILE A 2 16.57 -18.05 6.78
N SER A 3 15.66 -18.18 7.76
CA SER A 3 14.26 -18.50 7.48
C SER A 3 13.65 -17.32 6.73
N THR A 4 13.49 -17.46 5.41
CA THR A 4 12.65 -16.57 4.62
C THR A 4 11.21 -16.76 5.08
N LYS A 5 10.79 -15.95 6.06
CA LYS A 5 9.41 -15.87 6.54
C LYS A 5 8.52 -15.64 5.32
N LYS A 6 7.68 -16.62 4.97
CA LYS A 6 6.67 -16.43 3.93
C LYS A 6 5.76 -15.29 4.37
N LEU A 7 5.81 -14.17 3.66
CA LEU A 7 4.89 -13.07 3.88
C LEU A 7 3.48 -13.55 3.56
N THR A 8 2.51 -13.15 4.37
CA THR A 8 1.11 -13.32 3.97
C THR A 8 0.84 -12.47 2.74
N ASP A 9 -0.17 -12.84 1.94
CA ASP A 9 -0.59 -12.06 0.77
C ASP A 9 -0.83 -10.58 1.14
N VAL A 10 -1.41 -10.35 2.32
CA VAL A 10 -1.62 -9.01 2.89
C VAL A 10 -0.32 -8.23 3.07
N GLN A 11 0.67 -8.83 3.73
CA GLN A 11 1.96 -8.19 3.96
C GLN A 11 2.72 -7.96 2.66
N LEU A 12 2.55 -8.85 1.67
CA LEU A 12 3.22 -8.75 0.38
C LEU A 12 2.70 -7.54 -0.41
N TRP A 13 1.38 -7.41 -0.59
CA TRP A 13 0.85 -6.28 -1.37
C TRP A 13 1.10 -4.95 -0.65
N GLN A 14 1.02 -4.90 0.69
CA GLN A 14 1.31 -3.69 1.46
C GLN A 14 2.75 -3.22 1.27
N ARG A 15 3.71 -4.16 1.35
CA ARG A 15 5.13 -3.87 1.19
C ARG A 15 5.49 -3.50 -0.26
N ASN A 16 4.86 -4.15 -1.23
CA ASN A 16 5.01 -3.80 -2.64
C ASN A 16 4.49 -2.39 -2.92
N LEU A 17 3.27 -2.06 -2.45
CA LEU A 17 2.71 -0.72 -2.62
C LEU A 17 3.61 0.35 -1.99
N ALA A 18 4.07 0.13 -0.76
CA ALA A 18 5.01 1.04 -0.11
C ALA A 18 6.31 1.22 -0.91
N SER A 19 6.85 0.14 -1.49
CA SER A 19 8.04 0.20 -2.34
C SER A 19 7.80 1.00 -3.63
N LEU A 20 6.63 0.84 -4.25
CA LEU A 20 6.26 1.56 -5.48
C LEU A 20 6.03 3.06 -5.21
N ILE A 21 5.56 3.41 -4.01
CA ILE A 21 5.46 4.82 -3.58
C ILE A 21 6.87 5.40 -3.40
N ARG A 22 7.77 4.68 -2.70
CA ARG A 22 9.15 5.14 -2.51
C ARG A 22 9.94 5.27 -3.82
N SER A 23 9.70 4.38 -4.79
CA SER A 23 10.34 4.48 -6.09
C SER A 23 9.80 5.62 -6.97
N GLY A 24 8.79 6.36 -6.49
CA GLY A 24 8.16 7.46 -7.23
C GLY A 24 7.19 7.02 -8.32
N LEU A 25 6.84 5.73 -8.43
CA LEU A 25 5.81 5.28 -9.36
C LEU A 25 4.43 5.79 -8.94
N PHE A 26 4.16 5.71 -7.64
CA PHE A 26 2.99 6.31 -7.02
C PHE A 26 3.42 7.45 -6.11
N THR A 27 2.61 8.50 -6.04
CA THR A 27 2.82 9.60 -5.09
C THR A 27 2.35 9.22 -3.69
N ARG A 28 1.28 8.41 -3.58
CA ARG A 28 0.75 7.92 -2.31
C ARG A 28 -0.16 6.71 -2.50
N ALA A 29 -0.50 6.04 -1.41
CA ALA A 29 -1.63 5.12 -1.39
C ALA A 29 -2.94 5.91 -1.23
N GLY A 30 -4.03 5.37 -1.75
CA GLY A 30 -5.37 5.94 -1.66
C GLY A 30 -6.46 4.90 -1.46
N LEU A 31 -7.66 5.39 -1.13
CA LEU A 31 -8.87 4.59 -1.07
C LEU A 31 -9.67 4.81 -2.36
N GLY A 32 -10.07 3.72 -2.98
CA GLY A 32 -11.05 3.70 -4.07
C GLY A 32 -12.31 2.94 -3.67
N GLU A 33 -13.31 2.96 -4.54
CA GLU A 33 -14.51 2.13 -4.40
C GLU A 33 -14.71 1.30 -5.67
N SER A 34 -15.10 0.04 -5.50
CA SER A 34 -15.43 -0.83 -6.62
C SER A 34 -16.56 -1.78 -6.22
N ASN A 35 -17.69 -1.67 -6.91
CA ASN A 35 -18.89 -2.49 -6.66
C ASN A 35 -19.34 -2.49 -5.18
N GLY A 36 -19.32 -1.33 -4.52
CA GLY A 36 -19.70 -1.18 -3.11
C GLY A 36 -18.65 -1.68 -2.11
N LEU A 37 -17.48 -2.14 -2.58
CA LEU A 37 -16.35 -2.50 -1.72
C LEU A 37 -15.32 -1.36 -1.68
N ARG A 38 -14.74 -1.13 -0.52
CA ARG A 38 -13.58 -0.23 -0.38
C ARG A 38 -12.35 -0.91 -0.92
N THR A 39 -11.54 -0.19 -1.68
CA THR A 39 -10.34 -0.74 -2.32
C THR A 39 -9.13 0.11 -2.02
N ILE A 40 -7.96 -0.51 -1.99
CA ILE A 40 -6.69 0.20 -1.86
C ILE A 40 -6.09 0.33 -3.25
N VAL A 41 -5.70 1.55 -3.61
CA VAL A 41 -5.12 1.91 -4.91
C VAL A 41 -3.84 2.71 -4.69
N GLY A 42 -2.93 2.66 -5.66
CA GLY A 42 -1.85 3.64 -5.79
C GLY A 42 -2.37 4.89 -6.51
N VAL A 43 -1.97 6.07 -6.04
CA VAL A 43 -2.31 7.35 -6.66
C VAL A 43 -1.08 7.87 -7.39
N TYR A 44 -1.21 8.14 -8.69
CA TYR A 44 -0.17 8.73 -9.52
C TYR A 44 -0.05 10.24 -9.30
N GLY A 45 1.05 10.84 -9.77
CA GLY A 45 1.28 12.28 -9.64
C GLY A 45 0.28 13.14 -10.39
N ASP A 46 -0.37 12.62 -11.44
CA ASP A 46 -1.44 13.30 -12.16
C ASP A 46 -2.80 13.23 -11.44
N GLY A 47 -2.89 12.50 -10.33
CA GLY A 47 -4.12 12.28 -9.57
C GLY A 47 -4.93 11.07 -10.01
N SER A 48 -4.60 10.41 -11.12
CA SER A 48 -5.20 9.12 -11.51
C SER A 48 -4.88 8.02 -10.50
N THR A 49 -5.75 7.02 -10.44
CA THR A 49 -5.61 5.86 -9.54
C THR A 49 -5.28 4.60 -10.30
N SER A 50 -4.45 3.74 -9.71
CA SER A 50 -4.15 2.41 -10.24
C SER A 50 -5.35 1.45 -10.11
N ALA A 51 -5.20 0.27 -10.70
CA ALA A 51 -6.08 -0.85 -10.41
C ALA A 51 -6.09 -1.18 -8.89
N PRO A 52 -7.21 -1.72 -8.36
CA PRO A 52 -7.34 -2.06 -6.96
C PRO A 52 -6.39 -3.21 -6.58
N LEU A 53 -5.55 -2.95 -5.58
CA LEU A 53 -4.56 -3.89 -5.03
C LEU A 53 -5.17 -4.81 -3.97
N ALA A 54 -6.12 -4.27 -3.19
CA ALA A 54 -6.85 -5.01 -2.17
C ALA A 54 -8.30 -4.52 -2.11
N LYS A 55 -9.22 -5.39 -1.69
CA LYS A 55 -10.64 -5.08 -1.52
C LYS A 55 -11.09 -5.44 -0.11
N TYR A 56 -11.90 -4.57 0.46
CA TYR A 56 -12.42 -4.66 1.81
C TYR A 56 -13.92 -4.40 1.79
N ALA A 57 -14.67 -5.29 2.43
CA ALA A 57 -16.09 -5.07 2.70
C ALA A 57 -16.30 -4.06 3.83
N ASP A 58 -15.34 -3.96 4.76
CA ASP A 58 -15.39 -3.06 5.90
C ASP A 58 -14.48 -1.84 5.66
N ALA A 59 -15.03 -0.64 5.88
CA ALA A 59 -14.31 0.61 5.66
C ALA A 59 -13.14 0.79 6.65
N ARG A 60 -13.34 0.42 7.91
CA ARG A 60 -12.32 0.59 8.96
C ARG A 60 -11.09 -0.27 8.66
N ARG A 61 -11.29 -1.48 8.15
CA ARG A 61 -10.19 -2.35 7.69
C ARG A 61 -9.44 -1.79 6.49
N ALA A 62 -10.12 -1.10 5.58
CA ALA A 62 -9.47 -0.43 4.47
C ALA A 62 -8.61 0.75 4.96
N GLU A 63 -9.12 1.53 5.92
CA GLU A 63 -8.40 2.65 6.52
C GLU A 63 -7.17 2.19 7.32
N ASP A 64 -7.31 1.13 8.13
CA ASP A 64 -6.18 0.52 8.86
C ASP A 64 -5.10 0.02 7.89
N ALA A 65 -5.50 -0.66 6.82
CA ALA A 65 -4.56 -1.13 5.81
C ALA A 65 -3.84 0.02 5.09
N LEU A 66 -4.53 1.15 4.87
CA LEU A 66 -3.95 2.35 4.29
C LEU A 66 -2.93 2.99 5.24
N GLU A 67 -3.25 3.10 6.54
CA GLU A 67 -2.33 3.62 7.55
C GLU A 67 -1.06 2.77 7.62
N LEU A 68 -1.20 1.44 7.63
CA LEU A 68 -0.06 0.52 7.64
C LEU A 68 0.86 0.74 6.44
N VAL A 69 0.30 0.94 5.24
CA VAL A 69 1.10 1.23 4.04
C VAL A 69 1.83 2.56 4.18
N GLN A 70 1.17 3.61 4.68
CA GLN A 70 1.82 4.90 4.91
C GLN A 70 3.00 4.77 5.87
N ARG A 71 2.81 4.06 6.98
CA ARG A 71 3.88 3.79 7.95
C ARG A 71 5.04 2.99 7.35
N LEU A 72 4.76 2.06 6.43
CA LEU A 72 5.80 1.33 5.70
C LEU A 72 6.57 2.20 4.71
N VAL A 73 5.92 3.19 4.10
CA VAL A 73 6.59 4.20 3.26
C VAL A 73 7.54 5.02 4.11
N GLU A 74 7.03 5.60 5.22
CA GLU A 74 7.81 6.43 6.15
C GLU A 74 8.99 5.66 6.77
N ALA A 75 8.76 4.42 7.24
CA ALA A 75 9.80 3.60 7.83
C ALA A 75 10.91 3.23 6.83
N GLY A 76 10.57 3.11 5.54
CA GLY A 76 11.55 2.86 4.49
C GLY A 76 12.41 4.09 4.15
N GLN A 77 11.85 5.30 4.22
CA GLN A 77 12.60 6.54 3.96
C GLN A 77 13.71 6.75 4.99
N SER A 78 13.51 6.33 6.24
CA SER A 78 14.54 6.45 7.29
C SER A 78 15.80 5.61 7.04
N ALA A 79 15.74 4.59 6.18
CA ALA A 79 16.90 3.75 5.86
C ALA A 79 17.74 4.28 4.69
N GLU A 80 17.21 5.23 3.89
CA GLU A 80 17.89 5.79 2.72
C GLU A 80 18.65 7.10 3.04
N VAL A 81 18.71 7.49 4.33
CA VAL A 81 19.51 8.61 4.83
C VAL A 81 20.70 8.08 5.64
N ASN A 82 21.70 7.49 4.96
CA ASN A 82 23.04 7.32 5.52
C ASN A 82 24.11 7.40 4.43
#